data_AF-A0A832TNW9-F1
#
_entry.id   AF-A0A832TNW9-F1
#
_cell.length_a   1.000
_cell.length_b   1.000
_cell.length_c   1.000
_cell.angle_alpha   90.00
_cell.angle_beta   90.00
_cell.angle_gamma   90.00
#
_symmetry.space_group_name_H-M   'P 1'
#
loop_
_entity.id
_entity.type
_entity.pdbx_description
1 polymer ?
#
loop_
_entity_poly.entity_id
_entity_poly.type
_entity_poly.pdbx_seq_one_letter_code
_entity_poly.pdbx_strand_id
1 'polypeptide(L)'
;MFKFQKEQEIVNIAGVKIGGQPGELPTALAGTIFYDKHEIVKDVARGLFDRTAAEKLINLQEASAEETGNPHIIHIFGTTPESITRYIDFVAEISEAPFLIDSPEGTVRSHAAEYVSEIGLADKAIYNSINMSINDSEIEALALSDIDSSIILGFNATDSSLQGRMEMLETGAGLLEEGLLSIADRCGIINKLIDPSMTPMGNGAGVALRMTITAKAKWGHPTGSGIHNAPSAWNWLNKKKEKDPVLYKICDVGSTCLQQAATGDFILYGPIEYAPYVFPMAAMSDIMISEAVADLDIEPASLHPVNLLV
;
A
#
# COMPACT_ATOMS: atom_id res chain seq x y z
N MET A 1 -7.24 12.23 -19.01
CA MET A 1 -6.16 11.35 -18.51
C MET A 1 -5.14 11.17 -19.63
N PHE A 2 -4.17 10.27 -19.50
CA PHE A 2 -3.13 10.04 -20.52
C PHE A 2 -2.63 8.59 -20.46
N LYS A 3 -1.95 8.16 -21.52
CA LYS A 3 -1.24 6.87 -21.62
C LYS A 3 0.25 7.09 -21.42
N PHE A 4 0.88 6.33 -20.53
CA PHE A 4 2.33 6.36 -20.37
C PHE A 4 3.01 5.76 -21.60
N GLN A 5 4.08 6.41 -22.07
CA GLN A 5 4.92 5.86 -23.15
C GLN A 5 5.76 4.67 -22.67
N LYS A 6 6.20 4.73 -21.41
CA LYS A 6 6.90 3.62 -20.75
C LYS A 6 5.92 2.47 -20.60
N GLU A 7 6.34 1.27 -21.00
CA GLU A 7 5.60 0.04 -20.71
C GLU A 7 5.34 -0.08 -19.21
N GLN A 8 4.07 -0.24 -18.83
CA GLN A 8 3.66 -0.34 -17.44
C GLN A 8 3.56 -1.81 -17.07
N GLU A 9 4.19 -2.17 -15.97
CA GLU A 9 4.18 -3.53 -15.44
C GLU A 9 2.85 -3.80 -14.72
N ILE A 10 2.41 -5.05 -14.82
CA ILE A 10 1.30 -5.59 -14.02
C ILE A 10 1.87 -6.75 -13.21
N VAL A 11 1.96 -6.57 -11.90
CA VAL A 11 2.35 -7.64 -10.99
C VAL A 11 1.14 -8.51 -10.65
N ASN A 12 1.38 -9.74 -10.19
CA ASN A 12 0.34 -10.65 -9.72
C ASN A 12 0.75 -11.22 -8.35
N ILE A 13 -0.01 -10.86 -7.32
CA ILE A 13 0.26 -11.27 -5.93
C ILE A 13 -0.97 -12.03 -5.46
N ALA A 14 -0.85 -13.35 -5.32
CA ALA A 14 -1.96 -14.25 -4.96
C ALA A 14 -3.25 -14.04 -5.79
N GLY A 15 -3.12 -13.78 -7.08
CA GLY A 15 -4.25 -13.55 -8.00
C GLY A 15 -4.69 -12.09 -8.12
N VAL A 16 -4.22 -11.20 -7.23
CA VAL A 16 -4.48 -9.76 -7.32
C VAL A 16 -3.48 -9.12 -8.29
N LYS A 17 -4.01 -8.53 -9.36
CA LYS A 17 -3.23 -7.80 -10.35
C LYS A 17 -3.15 -6.32 -9.99
N ILE A 18 -1.94 -5.75 -10.03
CA ILE A 18 -1.69 -4.34 -9.66
C ILE A 18 -0.75 -3.73 -10.70
N GLY A 19 -1.05 -2.51 -11.17
CA GLY A 19 -0.23 -1.79 -12.13
C GLY A 19 -0.97 -1.49 -13.43
N GLY A 20 -0.21 -1.41 -14.52
CA GLY A 20 -0.75 -1.13 -15.86
C GLY A 20 -0.96 0.36 -16.15
N GLN A 21 -1.63 0.62 -17.27
CA GLN A 21 -2.01 1.96 -17.68
C GLN A 21 -3.21 2.48 -16.86
N PRO A 22 -3.35 3.81 -16.67
CA PRO A 22 -4.54 4.35 -16.02
C PRO A 22 -5.81 3.90 -16.74
N GLY A 23 -6.75 3.30 -16.02
CA GLY A 23 -8.01 2.78 -16.56
C GLY A 23 -7.96 1.33 -17.08
N GLU A 24 -6.80 0.66 -17.04
CA GLU A 24 -6.64 -0.75 -17.43
C GLU A 24 -7.07 -1.70 -16.30
N LEU A 25 -6.53 -1.48 -15.09
CA LEU A 25 -6.89 -2.23 -13.89
C LEU A 25 -7.54 -1.31 -12.85
N PRO A 26 -8.49 -1.82 -12.05
CA PRO A 26 -8.97 -1.10 -10.87
C PRO A 26 -7.86 -0.92 -9.84
N THR A 27 -7.95 0.16 -9.08
CA THR A 27 -7.01 0.46 -8.00
C THR A 27 -7.12 -0.59 -6.89
N ALA A 28 -5.98 -1.13 -6.44
CA ALA A 28 -5.92 -2.05 -5.30
C ALA A 28 -5.96 -1.29 -3.97
N LEU A 29 -6.80 -1.73 -3.03
CA LEU A 29 -7.06 -1.02 -1.78
C LEU A 29 -6.62 -1.85 -0.57
N ALA A 30 -5.73 -1.29 0.24
CA ALA A 30 -5.17 -1.97 1.40
C ALA A 30 -5.62 -1.31 2.72
N GLY A 31 -6.45 -2.02 3.48
CA GLY A 31 -6.93 -1.60 4.78
C GLY A 31 -6.06 -2.10 5.91
N THR A 32 -5.59 -1.17 6.74
CA THR A 32 -4.75 -1.47 7.89
C THR A 32 -5.58 -2.04 9.03
N ILE A 33 -5.16 -3.20 9.54
CA ILE A 33 -5.71 -3.86 10.72
C ILE A 33 -4.62 -4.06 11.78
N PHE A 34 -5.01 -4.13 13.05
CA PHE A 34 -4.13 -4.24 14.23
C PHE A 34 -3.15 -3.06 14.45
N TYR A 35 -3.40 -1.91 13.81
CA TYR A 35 -2.62 -0.69 13.98
C TYR A 35 -2.65 -0.14 15.42
N ASP A 36 -1.74 0.81 15.73
CA ASP A 36 -1.67 1.43 17.06
C ASP A 36 -3.02 2.03 17.48
N LYS A 37 -3.49 1.67 18.69
CA LYS A 37 -4.79 2.06 19.26
C LYS A 37 -6.02 1.54 18.49
N HIS A 38 -5.87 0.53 17.64
CA HIS A 38 -7.01 -0.17 17.08
C HIS A 38 -7.82 -0.83 18.22
N GLU A 39 -9.10 -0.43 18.36
CA GLU A 39 -9.97 -0.80 19.48
C GLU A 39 -10.14 -2.32 19.68
N ILE A 40 -9.93 -3.13 18.64
CA ILE A 40 -10.04 -4.59 18.72
C ILE A 40 -8.81 -5.23 19.39
N VAL A 41 -7.68 -4.53 19.50
CA VAL A 41 -6.43 -5.05 20.07
C VAL A 41 -6.43 -4.83 21.59
N LYS A 42 -6.31 -5.93 22.34
CA LYS A 42 -6.34 -5.98 23.80
C LYS A 42 -4.94 -5.96 24.41
N ASP A 43 -3.96 -6.54 23.72
CA ASP A 43 -2.53 -6.51 24.08
C ASP A 43 -1.70 -6.47 22.80
N VAL A 44 -1.10 -5.31 22.53
CA VAL A 44 -0.30 -5.07 21.32
C VAL A 44 0.97 -5.92 21.31
N ALA A 45 1.63 -6.09 22.47
CA ALA A 45 2.91 -6.79 22.53
C ALA A 45 2.75 -8.29 22.31
N ARG A 46 1.65 -8.86 22.84
CA ARG A 46 1.34 -10.29 22.73
C ARG A 46 0.46 -10.65 21.54
N GLY A 47 -0.04 -9.66 20.79
CA GLY A 47 -0.99 -9.89 19.69
C GLY A 47 -2.32 -10.47 20.16
N LEU A 48 -2.84 -10.04 21.31
CA LEU A 48 -4.17 -10.45 21.77
C LEU A 48 -5.21 -9.46 21.27
N PHE A 49 -6.22 -9.95 20.58
CA PHE A 49 -7.27 -9.13 19.97
C PHE A 49 -8.63 -9.82 20.01
N ASP A 50 -9.67 -9.08 19.67
CA ASP A 50 -11.01 -9.61 19.46
C ASP A 50 -11.16 -10.22 18.08
N ARG A 51 -11.05 -11.55 17.98
CA ARG A 51 -11.11 -12.29 16.71
C ARG A 51 -12.41 -12.06 15.95
N THR A 52 -13.56 -12.03 16.64
CA THR A 52 -14.86 -11.80 16.00
C THR A 52 -14.99 -10.38 15.46
N ALA A 53 -14.43 -9.38 16.15
CA ALA A 53 -14.40 -8.02 15.62
C ALA A 53 -13.45 -7.91 14.42
N ALA A 54 -12.28 -8.54 14.47
CA ALA A 54 -11.31 -8.55 13.38
C ALA A 54 -11.88 -9.22 12.11
N GLU A 55 -12.53 -10.38 12.26
CA GLU A 55 -13.17 -11.12 11.17
C GLU A 55 -14.26 -10.27 10.50
N LYS A 56 -15.07 -9.56 11.29
CA LYS A 56 -16.08 -8.63 10.74
C LYS A 56 -15.46 -7.52 9.90
N LEU A 57 -14.30 -6.99 10.27
CA LEU A 57 -13.63 -5.93 9.53
C LEU A 57 -13.03 -6.44 8.21
N ILE A 58 -12.42 -7.62 8.24
CA ILE A 58 -11.88 -8.26 7.03
C ILE A 58 -13.02 -8.60 6.06
N ASN A 59 -14.09 -9.23 6.55
CA ASN A 59 -15.27 -9.53 5.73
C ASN A 59 -15.95 -8.27 5.18
N LEU A 60 -15.93 -7.16 5.94
CA LEU A 60 -16.45 -5.88 5.48
C LEU A 60 -15.64 -5.33 4.30
N GLN A 61 -14.31 -5.38 4.38
CA GLN A 61 -13.43 -5.00 3.26
C GLN A 61 -13.66 -5.90 2.05
N GLU A 62 -13.72 -7.22 2.25
CA GLU A 62 -13.91 -8.19 1.17
C GLU A 62 -15.25 -7.99 0.47
N ALA A 63 -16.35 -7.81 1.22
CA ALA A 63 -17.65 -7.50 0.66
C ALA A 63 -17.65 -6.17 -0.14
N SER A 64 -16.95 -5.14 0.36
CA SER A 64 -16.78 -3.88 -0.38
C SER A 64 -15.96 -4.07 -1.67
N ALA A 65 -14.96 -4.95 -1.65
CA ALA A 65 -14.16 -5.29 -2.83
C ALA A 65 -14.99 -6.00 -3.91
N GLU A 66 -15.79 -6.99 -3.50
CA GLU A 66 -16.70 -7.71 -4.38
C GLU A 66 -17.76 -6.79 -4.98
N GLU A 67 -18.33 -5.89 -4.18
CA GLU A 67 -19.35 -4.96 -4.62
C GLU A 67 -18.83 -3.99 -5.67
N THR A 68 -17.60 -3.48 -5.51
CA THR A 68 -17.09 -2.41 -6.39
C THR A 68 -16.17 -2.89 -7.51
N GLY A 69 -15.61 -4.10 -7.42
CA GLY A 69 -14.61 -4.61 -8.36
C GLY A 69 -13.17 -4.16 -8.06
N ASN A 70 -12.96 -3.34 -7.03
CA ASN A 70 -11.62 -2.98 -6.59
C ASN A 70 -10.99 -4.14 -5.81
N PRO A 71 -9.81 -4.67 -6.20
CA PRO A 71 -9.17 -5.72 -5.43
C PRO A 71 -8.71 -5.18 -4.08
N HIS A 72 -8.68 -6.06 -3.08
CA HIS A 72 -8.28 -5.70 -1.74
C HIS A 72 -7.00 -6.42 -1.31
N ILE A 73 -6.28 -5.79 -0.38
CA ILE A 73 -5.09 -6.31 0.29
C ILE A 73 -5.31 -6.11 1.79
N ILE A 74 -4.93 -7.06 2.62
CA ILE A 74 -5.00 -6.90 4.08
C ILE A 74 -3.69 -6.31 4.57
N HIS A 75 -3.71 -5.11 5.15
CA HIS A 75 -2.48 -4.48 5.66
C HIS A 75 -2.30 -4.79 7.15
N ILE A 76 -1.46 -5.77 7.46
CA ILE A 76 -1.22 -6.24 8.82
C ILE A 76 -0.14 -5.35 9.46
N PHE A 77 -0.48 -4.69 10.57
CA PHE A 77 0.48 -3.95 11.37
C PHE A 77 0.81 -4.71 12.67
N GLY A 78 2.09 -4.93 12.94
CA GLY A 78 2.58 -5.55 14.18
C GLY A 78 3.85 -4.87 14.68
N THR A 79 4.12 -4.96 15.98
CA THR A 79 5.29 -4.29 16.61
C THR A 79 6.21 -5.25 17.34
N THR A 80 5.86 -6.54 17.40
CA THR A 80 6.67 -7.60 18.01
C THR A 80 6.60 -8.86 17.16
N PRO A 81 7.62 -9.75 17.23
CA PRO A 81 7.57 -11.06 16.58
C PRO A 81 6.34 -11.89 17.00
N GLU A 82 5.98 -11.86 18.29
CA GLU A 82 4.81 -12.60 18.79
C GLU A 82 3.51 -12.06 18.18
N SER A 83 3.34 -10.74 18.14
CA SER A 83 2.10 -10.13 17.63
C SER A 83 1.92 -10.34 16.13
N ILE A 84 2.96 -10.05 15.33
CA ILE A 84 2.87 -10.17 13.87
C ILE A 84 2.58 -11.61 13.44
N THR A 85 3.20 -12.60 14.10
CA THR A 85 2.95 -14.04 13.86
C THR A 85 1.48 -14.38 14.10
N ARG A 86 0.93 -13.99 15.26
CA ARG A 86 -0.49 -14.25 15.59
C ARG A 86 -1.46 -13.58 14.62
N TYR A 87 -1.12 -12.38 14.15
CA TYR A 87 -1.96 -11.65 13.21
C TYR A 87 -1.95 -12.31 11.83
N ILE A 88 -0.78 -12.73 11.34
CA ILE A 88 -0.63 -13.48 10.08
C ILE A 88 -1.44 -14.78 10.14
N ASP A 89 -1.27 -15.59 11.19
CA ASP A 89 -2.01 -16.84 11.38
C ASP A 89 -3.52 -16.63 11.26
N PHE A 90 -4.03 -15.60 11.94
CA PHE A 90 -5.45 -15.30 11.93
C PHE A 90 -5.94 -14.83 10.56
N VAL A 91 -5.20 -13.93 9.90
CA VAL A 91 -5.58 -13.44 8.57
C VAL A 91 -5.60 -14.57 7.56
N ALA A 92 -4.59 -15.44 7.58
CA ALA A 92 -4.50 -16.60 6.69
C ALA A 92 -5.58 -17.66 6.94
N GLU A 93 -6.13 -17.74 8.16
CA GLU A 93 -7.22 -18.65 8.48
C GLU A 93 -8.55 -18.23 7.84
N ILE A 94 -8.76 -16.93 7.60
CA ILE A 94 -10.07 -16.39 7.22
C ILE A 94 -10.10 -15.72 5.85
N SER A 95 -8.96 -15.43 5.23
CA SER A 95 -8.90 -14.76 3.93
C SER A 95 -7.82 -15.34 3.03
N GLU A 96 -8.15 -15.43 1.74
CA GLU A 96 -7.22 -15.84 0.69
C GLU A 96 -6.46 -14.65 0.06
N ALA A 97 -6.82 -13.42 0.44
CA ALA A 97 -6.23 -12.22 -0.12
C ALA A 97 -4.73 -12.10 0.21
N PRO A 98 -3.95 -11.43 -0.67
CA PRO A 98 -2.60 -11.04 -0.32
C PRO A 98 -2.61 -10.08 0.88
N PHE A 99 -1.52 -10.06 1.63
CA PHE A 99 -1.38 -9.23 2.82
C PHE A 99 -0.03 -8.54 2.90
N LEU A 100 -0.03 -7.31 3.42
CA LEU A 100 1.19 -6.58 3.75
C LEU A 100 1.65 -6.93 5.15
N ILE A 101 2.95 -7.15 5.31
CA ILE A 101 3.63 -7.27 6.59
C ILE A 101 4.27 -5.92 6.91
N ASP A 102 3.72 -5.19 7.88
CA ASP A 102 4.20 -3.87 8.28
C ASP A 102 4.57 -3.80 9.76
N SER A 103 5.67 -3.13 10.02
CA SER A 103 6.20 -2.81 11.35
C SER A 103 7.15 -1.63 11.23
N PRO A 104 7.23 -0.73 12.23
CA PRO A 104 8.29 0.27 12.29
C PRO A 104 9.69 -0.37 12.45
N GLU A 105 9.76 -1.55 13.05
CA GLU A 105 11.01 -2.25 13.38
C GLU A 105 11.39 -3.26 12.29
N GLY A 106 12.57 -3.10 11.69
CA GLY A 106 13.10 -4.01 10.66
C GLY A 106 13.24 -5.46 11.15
N THR A 107 13.61 -5.67 12.42
CA THR A 107 13.73 -7.01 13.01
C THR A 107 12.39 -7.76 13.06
N VAL A 108 11.28 -7.06 13.25
CA VAL A 108 9.93 -7.67 13.25
C VAL A 108 9.53 -8.03 11.82
N ARG A 109 9.85 -7.18 10.85
CA ARG A 109 9.61 -7.46 9.42
C ARG A 109 10.44 -8.65 8.95
N SER A 110 11.73 -8.73 9.32
CA SER A 110 12.60 -9.87 9.02
C SER A 110 12.08 -11.17 9.62
N HIS A 111 11.68 -11.16 10.90
CA HIS A 111 11.05 -12.32 11.55
C HIS A 111 9.80 -12.78 10.79
N ALA A 112 8.94 -11.84 10.39
CA ALA A 112 7.73 -12.16 9.67
C ALA A 112 8.01 -12.70 8.25
N ALA A 113 9.06 -12.22 7.57
CA ALA A 113 9.49 -12.74 6.27
C ALA A 113 9.98 -14.19 6.35
N GLU A 114 10.80 -14.50 7.36
CA GLU A 114 11.19 -15.88 7.67
C GLU A 114 9.96 -16.73 7.96
N TYR A 115 9.10 -16.26 8.85
CA TYR A 115 7.91 -16.99 9.29
C TYR A 115 6.96 -17.37 8.14
N VAL A 116 6.59 -16.42 7.27
CA VAL A 116 5.69 -16.72 6.14
C VAL A 116 6.31 -17.68 5.13
N SER A 117 7.64 -17.70 5.02
CA SER A 117 8.34 -18.69 4.20
C SER A 117 8.22 -20.08 4.82
N GLU A 118 8.44 -20.21 6.14
CA GLU A 118 8.32 -21.48 6.86
C GLU A 118 6.92 -22.10 6.78
N ILE A 119 5.87 -21.27 6.84
CA ILE A 119 4.48 -21.73 6.82
C ILE A 119 3.86 -21.76 5.42
N GLY A 120 4.63 -21.44 4.38
CA GLY A 120 4.20 -21.54 2.98
C GLY A 120 3.18 -20.47 2.56
N LEU A 121 3.31 -19.24 3.07
CA LEU A 121 2.47 -18.08 2.73
C LEU A 121 3.25 -16.95 2.05
N ALA A 122 4.50 -17.16 1.68
CA ALA A 122 5.37 -16.12 1.13
C ALA A 122 4.85 -15.52 -0.20
N ASP A 123 4.14 -16.32 -1.02
CA ASP A 123 3.50 -15.90 -2.28
C ASP A 123 2.31 -14.95 -2.11
N LYS A 124 1.74 -14.89 -0.90
CA LYS A 124 0.69 -13.95 -0.48
C LYS A 124 1.24 -12.71 0.21
N ALA A 125 2.47 -12.77 0.71
CA ALA A 125 3.04 -11.74 1.56
C ALA A 125 3.69 -10.61 0.74
N ILE A 126 3.43 -9.37 1.14
CA ILE A 126 4.08 -8.18 0.61
C ILE A 126 4.90 -7.55 1.74
N TYR A 127 6.22 -7.50 1.58
CA TYR A 127 7.11 -6.89 2.55
C TYR A 127 6.92 -5.37 2.57
N ASN A 128 6.56 -4.78 3.72
CA ASN A 128 6.41 -3.33 3.87
C ASN A 128 7.35 -2.80 4.96
N SER A 129 8.52 -2.27 4.65
CA SER A 129 9.04 -2.01 3.28
C SER A 129 10.57 -2.09 3.23
N ILE A 130 11.11 -2.23 2.01
CA ILE A 130 12.49 -1.82 1.73
C ILE A 130 12.52 -0.28 1.74
N ASN A 131 13.37 0.32 2.58
CA ASN A 131 13.43 1.76 2.78
C ASN A 131 14.81 2.22 3.26
N MET A 132 14.99 3.54 3.46
CA MET A 132 16.24 4.17 3.88
C MET A 132 16.87 3.62 5.18
N SER A 133 16.08 2.98 6.05
CA SER A 133 16.56 2.39 7.32
C SER A 133 16.99 0.93 7.22
N ILE A 134 16.85 0.32 6.04
CA ILE A 134 17.23 -1.09 5.85
C ILE A 134 18.72 -1.27 6.11
N ASN A 135 19.08 -2.39 6.75
CA ASN A 135 20.46 -2.74 7.08
C ASN A 135 20.81 -4.14 6.58
N ASP A 136 22.08 -4.51 6.64
CA ASP A 136 22.57 -5.79 6.13
C ASP A 136 21.85 -7.02 6.69
N SER A 137 21.50 -7.02 7.98
CA SER A 137 20.78 -8.15 8.58
C SER A 137 19.35 -8.27 8.08
N GLU A 138 18.68 -7.15 7.81
CA GLU A 138 17.34 -7.14 7.21
C GLU A 138 17.40 -7.57 5.73
N ILE A 139 18.42 -7.12 4.99
CA ILE A 139 18.67 -7.53 3.60
C ILE A 139 18.91 -9.04 3.52
N GLU A 140 19.77 -9.58 4.38
CA GLU A 140 20.08 -11.01 4.42
C GLU A 140 18.83 -11.84 4.74
N ALA A 141 18.05 -11.45 5.75
CA ALA A 141 16.82 -12.14 6.12
C ALA A 141 15.79 -12.13 4.97
N LEU A 142 15.60 -10.99 4.32
CA LEU A 142 14.67 -10.88 3.19
C LEU A 142 15.15 -11.69 1.98
N ALA A 143 16.45 -11.68 1.68
CA ALA A 143 17.04 -12.45 0.58
C ALA A 143 17.00 -13.97 0.80
N LEU A 144 16.95 -14.43 2.05
CA LEU A 144 16.79 -15.84 2.42
C LEU A 144 15.32 -16.27 2.47
N SER A 145 14.39 -15.32 2.52
CA SER A 145 12.95 -15.60 2.53
C SER A 145 12.45 -15.95 1.12
N ASP A 146 11.29 -16.61 1.04
CA ASP A 146 10.61 -16.93 -0.21
C ASP A 146 9.72 -15.77 -0.72
N ILE A 147 9.75 -14.59 -0.06
CA ILE A 147 8.95 -13.43 -0.48
C ILE A 147 9.53 -12.83 -1.76
N ASP A 148 8.67 -12.64 -2.76
CA ASP A 148 9.04 -12.02 -4.05
C ASP A 148 8.42 -10.62 -4.26
N SER A 149 7.67 -10.12 -3.27
CA SER A 149 6.84 -8.92 -3.37
C SER A 149 7.14 -7.94 -2.25
N SER A 150 7.43 -6.67 -2.58
CA SER A 150 7.74 -5.64 -1.58
C SER A 150 7.29 -4.26 -1.99
N ILE A 151 6.86 -3.47 -1.00
CA ILE A 151 6.84 -2.02 -1.11
C ILE A 151 8.27 -1.50 -1.04
N ILE A 152 8.62 -0.59 -1.96
CA ILE A 152 9.89 0.14 -1.99
C ILE A 152 9.59 1.61 -1.70
N LEU A 153 9.94 2.05 -0.50
CA LEU A 153 9.54 3.36 0.03
C LEU A 153 10.63 4.42 -0.24
N GLY A 154 10.35 5.34 -1.17
CA GLY A 154 11.26 6.41 -1.59
C GLY A 154 11.34 7.60 -0.62
N PHE A 155 11.32 7.36 0.69
CA PHE A 155 11.51 8.41 1.68
C PHE A 155 12.99 8.84 1.74
N ASN A 156 13.24 10.14 1.68
CA ASN A 156 14.58 10.70 1.88
C ASN A 156 14.51 11.79 2.97
N ALA A 157 15.17 11.52 4.10
CA ALA A 157 15.15 12.41 5.26
C ALA A 157 15.98 13.69 5.07
N THR A 158 16.96 13.68 4.16
CA THR A 158 17.85 14.83 3.91
C THR A 158 17.38 15.71 2.76
N ASP A 159 16.69 15.13 1.78
CA ASP A 159 16.08 15.87 0.67
C ASP A 159 14.68 15.31 0.35
N SER A 160 13.66 16.01 0.84
CA SER A 160 12.25 15.65 0.60
C SER A 160 11.72 16.06 -0.77
N SER A 161 12.56 16.66 -1.64
CA SER A 161 12.21 17.04 -3.00
C SER A 161 11.91 15.82 -3.88
N LEU A 162 11.30 16.05 -5.05
CA LEU A 162 11.10 14.98 -6.02
C LEU A 162 12.43 14.30 -6.38
N GLN A 163 13.48 15.10 -6.59
CA GLN A 163 14.78 14.59 -6.99
C GLN A 163 15.37 13.70 -5.90
N GLY A 164 15.42 14.17 -4.64
CA GLY A 164 15.97 13.40 -3.53
C GLY A 164 15.26 12.08 -3.28
N ARG A 165 13.93 12.03 -3.46
CA ARG A 165 13.16 10.79 -3.35
C ARG A 165 13.41 9.82 -4.52
N MET A 166 13.53 10.33 -5.74
CA MET A 166 13.87 9.51 -6.91
C MET A 166 15.31 8.98 -6.82
N GLU A 167 16.26 9.79 -6.35
CA GLU A 167 17.65 9.37 -6.11
C GLU A 167 17.77 8.33 -5.00
N MET A 168 16.92 8.40 -3.96
CA MET A 168 16.87 7.34 -2.93
C MET A 168 16.55 5.98 -3.55
N LEU A 169 15.57 5.92 -4.46
CA LEU A 169 15.21 4.69 -5.17
C LEU A 169 16.31 4.24 -6.15
N GLU A 170 16.93 5.18 -6.86
CA GLU A 170 17.85 4.90 -7.97
C GLU A 170 19.30 4.64 -7.52
N THR A 171 19.83 5.42 -6.60
CA THR A 171 21.25 5.43 -6.21
C THR A 171 21.49 5.41 -4.71
N GLY A 172 20.43 5.48 -3.89
CA GLY A 172 20.52 5.57 -2.44
C GLY A 172 20.80 6.98 -1.95
N ALA A 173 20.80 7.98 -2.85
CA ALA A 173 21.06 9.39 -2.58
C ALA A 173 22.35 9.67 -1.76
N GLY A 174 23.34 8.79 -1.85
CA GLY A 174 24.57 8.84 -1.04
C GLY A 174 24.38 8.55 0.45
N LEU A 175 23.18 8.16 0.87
CA LEU A 175 22.85 7.70 2.22
C LEU A 175 22.96 6.18 2.36
N LEU A 176 22.78 5.46 1.26
CA LEU A 176 22.98 4.03 1.12
C LEU A 176 24.08 3.75 0.09
N GLU A 177 24.67 2.56 0.15
CA GLU A 177 25.70 2.14 -0.81
C GLU A 177 25.16 1.99 -2.24
N GLU A 178 23.86 1.68 -2.38
CA GLU A 178 23.15 1.55 -3.65
C GLU A 178 21.68 1.97 -3.50
N GLY A 179 20.96 2.05 -4.62
CA GLY A 179 19.54 2.39 -4.65
C GLY A 179 18.63 1.32 -4.06
N LEU A 180 17.51 1.73 -3.47
CA LEU A 180 16.53 0.81 -2.90
C LEU A 180 15.99 -0.22 -3.93
N LEU A 181 15.93 0.15 -5.22
CA LEU A 181 15.55 -0.79 -6.29
C LEU A 181 16.59 -1.89 -6.50
N SER A 182 17.89 -1.55 -6.41
CA SER A 182 18.99 -2.51 -6.51
C SER A 182 19.04 -3.44 -5.29
N ILE A 183 18.78 -2.90 -4.10
CA ILE A 183 18.60 -3.70 -2.88
C ILE A 183 17.43 -4.68 -3.05
N ALA A 184 16.31 -4.24 -3.60
CA ALA A 184 15.16 -5.11 -3.87
C ALA A 184 15.51 -6.25 -4.84
N ASP A 185 16.27 -5.98 -5.90
CA ASP A 185 16.76 -7.01 -6.82
C ASP A 185 17.65 -8.05 -6.11
N ARG A 186 18.54 -7.61 -5.23
CA ARG A 186 19.41 -8.50 -4.43
C ARG A 186 18.62 -9.38 -3.45
N CYS A 187 17.51 -8.87 -2.94
CA CYS A 187 16.61 -9.61 -2.07
C CYS A 187 15.68 -10.57 -2.83
N GLY A 188 15.78 -10.66 -4.16
CA GLY A 188 14.90 -11.53 -4.96
C GLY A 188 13.50 -10.96 -5.20
N ILE A 189 13.28 -9.67 -4.93
CA ILE A 189 11.96 -9.04 -5.13
C ILE A 189 11.69 -8.83 -6.62
N ILE A 190 10.69 -9.54 -7.13
CA ILE A 190 10.20 -9.45 -8.49
C ILE A 190 9.10 -8.37 -8.58
N ASN A 191 8.12 -8.43 -7.68
CA ASN A 191 6.98 -7.52 -7.66
C ASN A 191 7.31 -6.27 -6.82
N LYS A 192 7.86 -5.24 -7.49
CA LYS A 192 8.25 -3.98 -6.86
C LYS A 192 7.09 -2.99 -6.87
N LEU A 193 6.57 -2.65 -5.69
CA LEU A 193 5.51 -1.67 -5.51
C LEU A 193 6.11 -0.36 -4.99
N ILE A 194 6.14 0.70 -5.80
CA ILE A 194 6.79 1.95 -5.40
C ILE A 194 5.86 2.77 -4.49
N ASP A 195 6.33 3.14 -3.30
CA ASP A 195 5.66 4.13 -2.44
C ASP A 195 6.49 5.44 -2.41
N PRO A 196 5.96 6.56 -2.93
CA PRO A 196 6.61 7.87 -2.88
C PRO A 196 6.85 8.48 -1.49
N SER A 197 6.41 7.82 -0.42
CA SER A 197 6.37 8.30 0.95
C SER A 197 5.49 9.52 1.14
N MET A 198 4.24 9.29 1.54
CA MET A 198 3.34 10.39 1.89
C MET A 198 3.80 11.10 3.16
N THR A 199 4.13 12.39 3.04
CA THR A 199 4.54 13.23 4.17
C THR A 199 3.38 14.11 4.65
N PRO A 200 3.44 14.68 5.86
CA PRO A 200 2.39 15.55 6.37
C PRO A 200 2.06 16.73 5.44
N MET A 201 0.82 17.22 5.50
CA MET A 201 0.39 18.40 4.75
C MET A 201 1.34 19.59 4.98
N GLY A 202 1.82 20.19 3.88
CA GLY A 202 2.80 21.27 3.91
C GLY A 202 4.27 20.82 3.87
N ASN A 203 4.54 19.53 4.05
CA ASN A 203 5.91 18.96 4.12
C ASN A 203 6.19 17.99 2.96
N GLY A 204 5.54 18.16 1.81
CA GLY A 204 5.80 17.36 0.61
C GLY A 204 4.71 16.36 0.20
N ALA A 205 3.51 16.39 0.79
CA ALA A 205 2.38 15.56 0.35
C ALA A 205 2.10 15.69 -1.17
N GLY A 206 2.10 16.91 -1.70
CA GLY A 206 1.94 17.14 -3.15
C GLY A 206 3.14 16.68 -3.99
N VAL A 207 4.35 16.63 -3.40
CA VAL A 207 5.54 16.10 -4.07
C VAL A 207 5.41 14.57 -4.23
N ALA A 208 4.86 13.88 -3.23
CA ALA A 208 4.58 12.44 -3.31
C ALA A 208 3.59 12.10 -4.44
N LEU A 209 2.53 12.89 -4.61
CA LEU A 209 1.60 12.74 -5.74
C LEU A 209 2.31 12.94 -7.09
N ARG A 210 3.14 13.98 -7.23
CA ARG A 210 3.94 14.18 -8.45
C ARG A 210 4.92 13.02 -8.70
N MET A 211 5.52 12.50 -7.63
CA MET A 211 6.43 11.36 -7.71
C MET A 211 5.71 10.08 -8.15
N THR A 212 4.44 9.87 -7.78
CA THR A 212 3.64 8.74 -8.27
C THR A 212 3.69 8.66 -9.80
N ILE A 213 3.34 9.76 -10.47
CA ILE A 213 3.36 9.87 -11.93
C ILE A 213 4.80 9.71 -12.47
N THR A 214 5.77 10.32 -11.79
CA THR A 214 7.18 10.32 -12.24
C THR A 214 7.80 8.93 -12.19
N ALA A 215 7.52 8.17 -11.13
CA ALA A 215 7.99 6.80 -10.95
C ALA A 215 7.41 5.87 -12.03
N LYS A 216 6.09 5.93 -12.26
CA LYS A 216 5.44 5.18 -13.36
C LYS A 216 6.00 5.55 -14.73
N ALA A 217 6.22 6.83 -14.99
CA ALA A 217 6.79 7.28 -16.26
C ALA A 217 8.25 6.82 -16.48
N LYS A 218 9.03 6.70 -15.40
CA LYS A 218 10.44 6.31 -15.46
C LYS A 218 10.62 4.79 -15.50
N TRP A 219 10.02 4.08 -14.56
CA TRP A 219 10.29 2.66 -14.32
C TRP A 219 9.19 1.73 -14.81
N GLY A 220 7.92 2.16 -14.82
CA GLY A 220 6.79 1.32 -15.20
C GLY A 220 6.26 0.43 -14.08
N HIS A 221 6.95 0.36 -12.94
CA HIS A 221 6.48 -0.37 -11.75
C HIS A 221 5.14 0.18 -11.23
N PRO A 222 4.27 -0.67 -10.66
CA PRO A 222 3.09 -0.21 -9.95
C PRO A 222 3.48 0.75 -8.83
N THR A 223 2.75 1.85 -8.72
CA THR A 223 3.07 2.92 -7.77
C THR A 223 1.82 3.30 -6.98
N GLY A 224 1.95 3.50 -5.68
CA GLY A 224 0.84 3.74 -4.78
C GLY A 224 1.32 4.43 -3.53
N SER A 225 0.44 4.74 -2.59
CA SER A 225 0.91 5.28 -1.31
C SER A 225 -0.05 5.06 -0.15
N GLY A 226 0.49 5.15 1.06
CA GLY A 226 -0.27 5.45 2.27
C GLY A 226 -0.81 6.87 2.31
N ILE A 227 -1.67 7.24 1.36
CA ILE A 227 -2.16 8.62 1.15
C ILE A 227 -2.85 9.20 2.39
N HIS A 228 -3.49 8.34 3.19
CA HIS A 228 -4.15 8.68 4.46
C HIS A 228 -3.21 9.34 5.49
N ASN A 229 -1.88 9.12 5.37
CA ASN A 229 -0.88 9.74 6.24
C ASN A 229 -0.82 11.27 6.09
N ALA A 230 -1.16 11.83 4.92
CA ALA A 230 -1.20 13.28 4.74
C ALA A 230 -2.31 13.96 5.57
N PRO A 231 -3.61 13.59 5.42
CA PRO A 231 -4.67 14.16 6.24
C PRO A 231 -4.55 13.77 7.72
N SER A 232 -4.11 12.55 8.05
CA SER A 232 -4.01 12.11 9.44
C SER A 232 -2.98 12.89 10.26
N ALA A 233 -1.88 13.32 9.63
CA ALA A 233 -0.86 14.17 10.25
C ALA A 233 -1.16 15.68 10.10
N TRP A 234 -2.30 16.07 9.53
CA TRP A 234 -2.61 17.48 9.31
C TRP A 234 -3.11 18.16 10.59
N ASN A 235 -2.22 18.91 11.24
CA ASN A 235 -2.48 19.61 12.50
C ASN A 235 -3.78 20.44 12.54
N TRP A 236 -4.13 21.10 11.43
CA TRP A 236 -5.36 21.89 11.37
C TRP A 236 -6.59 20.97 11.40
N LEU A 237 -6.59 19.89 10.62
CA LEU A 237 -7.69 18.93 10.55
C LEU A 237 -7.85 18.18 11.87
N ASN A 238 -6.74 17.77 12.49
CA ASN A 238 -6.75 17.11 13.81
C ASN A 238 -7.41 17.98 14.90
N LYS A 239 -7.16 19.29 14.91
CA LYS A 239 -7.83 20.24 15.83
C LYS A 239 -9.34 20.37 15.57
N LYS A 240 -9.83 19.99 14.39
CA LYS A 240 -11.25 20.01 14.04
C LYS A 240 -11.96 18.69 14.35
N LYS A 241 -11.23 17.57 14.34
CA LYS A 241 -11.76 16.21 14.53
C LYS A 241 -12.63 16.06 15.78
N GLU A 242 -12.26 16.71 16.89
CA GLU A 242 -13.05 16.66 18.14
C GLU A 242 -14.45 17.30 18.00
N LYS A 243 -14.59 18.28 17.12
CA LYS A 243 -15.86 19.01 16.91
C LYS A 243 -16.67 18.43 15.76
N ASP A 244 -15.98 17.93 14.75
CA ASP A 244 -16.58 17.35 13.54
C ASP A 244 -15.72 16.16 13.06
N PRO A 245 -16.00 14.96 13.57
CA PRO A 245 -15.32 13.74 13.12
C PRO A 245 -15.62 13.41 11.65
N VAL A 246 -16.75 13.87 11.11
CA VAL A 246 -17.14 13.64 9.71
C VAL A 246 -16.22 14.42 8.78
N LEU A 247 -15.88 15.66 9.12
CA LEU A 247 -14.91 16.46 8.36
C LEU A 247 -13.55 15.74 8.22
N TYR A 248 -13.04 15.16 9.32
CA TYR A 248 -11.80 14.39 9.29
C TYR A 248 -11.92 13.20 8.33
N LYS A 249 -12.99 12.40 8.50
CA LYS A 249 -13.23 11.21 7.67
C LYS A 249 -13.35 11.57 6.19
N ILE A 250 -14.05 12.65 5.83
CA ILE A 250 -14.19 13.09 4.43
C ILE A 250 -12.83 13.44 3.82
N CYS A 251 -11.99 14.21 4.53
CA CYS A 251 -10.65 14.56 4.02
C CYS A 251 -9.74 13.33 3.90
N ASP A 252 -9.88 12.38 4.83
CA ASP A 252 -9.10 11.15 4.85
C ASP A 252 -9.48 10.24 3.67
N VAL A 253 -10.75 9.82 3.61
CA VAL A 253 -11.30 8.99 2.52
C VAL A 253 -11.12 9.68 1.17
N GLY A 254 -11.38 10.99 1.09
CA GLY A 254 -11.24 11.81 -0.12
C GLY A 254 -9.81 11.91 -0.66
N SER A 255 -8.80 11.66 0.18
CA SER A 255 -7.41 11.66 -0.27
C SER A 255 -7.11 10.49 -1.23
N THR A 256 -7.88 9.39 -1.16
CA THR A 256 -7.84 8.24 -2.08
C THR A 256 -7.93 8.69 -3.55
N CYS A 257 -8.89 9.56 -3.87
CA CYS A 257 -9.08 10.11 -5.22
C CYS A 257 -7.85 10.87 -5.72
N LEU A 258 -7.09 11.53 -4.83
CA LEU A 258 -5.90 12.28 -5.22
C LEU A 258 -4.78 11.34 -5.66
N GLN A 259 -4.63 10.18 -5.00
CA GLN A 259 -3.66 9.17 -5.39
C GLN A 259 -4.04 8.56 -6.76
N GLN A 260 -5.32 8.25 -6.99
CA GLN A 260 -5.78 7.73 -8.29
C GLN A 260 -5.66 8.77 -9.41
N ALA A 261 -5.99 10.04 -9.14
CA ALA A 261 -5.80 11.14 -10.08
C ALA A 261 -4.31 11.37 -10.41
N ALA A 262 -3.41 10.99 -9.49
CA ALA A 262 -1.97 10.93 -9.70
C ALA A 262 -1.51 9.59 -10.31
N THR A 263 -2.42 8.80 -10.89
CA THR A 263 -2.18 7.51 -11.56
C THR A 263 -1.70 6.38 -10.63
N GLY A 264 -2.01 6.45 -9.34
CA GLY A 264 -1.65 5.39 -8.40
C GLY A 264 -2.45 4.10 -8.63
N ASP A 265 -1.76 2.97 -8.58
CA ASP A 265 -2.28 1.62 -8.82
C ASP A 265 -2.74 0.91 -7.53
N PHE A 266 -2.19 1.32 -6.39
CA PHE A 266 -2.60 0.83 -5.08
C PHE A 266 -2.65 1.95 -4.03
N ILE A 267 -3.44 1.74 -2.98
CA ILE A 267 -3.64 2.73 -1.91
C ILE A 267 -3.68 2.02 -0.56
N LEU A 268 -2.77 2.42 0.36
CA LEU A 268 -2.90 2.07 1.77
C LEU A 268 -3.80 3.12 2.41
N TYR A 269 -5.10 2.80 2.55
CA TYR A 269 -6.10 3.80 2.90
C TYR A 269 -6.27 4.03 4.41
N GLY A 270 -5.44 3.35 5.22
CA GLY A 270 -5.45 3.48 6.67
C GLY A 270 -6.46 2.55 7.31
N PRO A 271 -7.18 2.97 8.37
CA PRO A 271 -8.07 2.08 9.13
C PRO A 271 -9.05 1.28 8.26
N ILE A 272 -9.02 -0.05 8.38
CA ILE A 272 -9.87 -0.98 7.62
C ILE A 272 -11.38 -0.70 7.78
N GLU A 273 -11.80 -0.08 8.88
CA GLU A 273 -13.15 0.40 9.14
C GLU A 273 -13.67 1.39 8.08
N TYR A 274 -12.76 1.99 7.31
CA TYR A 274 -13.11 2.94 6.26
C TYR A 274 -13.44 2.28 4.92
N ALA A 275 -13.32 0.95 4.80
CA ALA A 275 -13.63 0.22 3.57
C ALA A 275 -14.99 0.61 2.95
N PRO A 276 -16.11 0.71 3.69
CA PRO A 276 -17.42 1.04 3.11
C PRO A 276 -17.51 2.46 2.51
N TYR A 277 -16.52 3.31 2.79
CA TYR A 277 -16.44 4.67 2.25
C TYR A 277 -15.36 4.78 1.18
N VAL A 278 -14.23 4.09 1.35
CA VAL A 278 -13.08 4.13 0.44
C VAL A 278 -13.38 3.39 -0.86
N PHE A 279 -13.91 2.17 -0.80
CA PHE A 279 -14.18 1.36 -2.00
C PHE A 279 -15.13 2.04 -3.00
N PRO A 280 -16.32 2.54 -2.61
CA PRO A 280 -17.18 3.24 -3.57
C PRO A 280 -16.54 4.53 -4.10
N MET A 281 -15.72 5.21 -3.29
CA MET A 281 -15.01 6.41 -3.73
C MET A 281 -13.89 6.11 -4.73
N ALA A 282 -13.18 5.00 -4.53
CA ALA A 282 -12.17 4.51 -5.43
C ALA A 282 -12.79 4.04 -6.76
N ALA A 283 -13.87 3.28 -6.69
CA ALA A 283 -14.62 2.83 -7.86
C ALA A 283 -15.14 3.97 -8.72
N MET A 284 -15.73 5.00 -8.10
CA MET A 284 -16.14 6.21 -8.80
C MET A 284 -14.97 6.84 -9.55
N SER A 285 -13.80 6.93 -8.91
CA SER A 285 -12.60 7.51 -9.53
C SER A 285 -12.06 6.65 -10.67
N ASP A 286 -12.03 5.33 -10.50
CA ASP A 286 -11.60 4.37 -11.53
C ASP A 286 -12.52 4.42 -12.76
N ILE A 287 -13.84 4.51 -12.56
CA ILE A 287 -14.82 4.71 -13.65
C ILE A 287 -14.47 5.95 -14.45
N MET A 288 -14.33 7.10 -13.77
CA MET A 288 -14.01 8.36 -14.44
C MET A 288 -12.65 8.34 -15.14
N ILE A 289 -11.67 7.65 -14.56
CA ILE A 289 -10.34 7.48 -15.18
C ILE A 289 -10.45 6.62 -16.45
N SER A 290 -11.17 5.50 -16.39
CA SER A 290 -11.40 4.61 -17.54
C SER A 290 -12.12 5.32 -18.68
N GLU A 291 -13.20 6.05 -18.38
CA GLU A 291 -13.89 6.89 -19.36
C GLU A 291 -12.95 7.93 -20.00
N ALA A 292 -12.07 8.54 -19.19
CA ALA A 292 -11.14 9.58 -19.64
C ALA A 292 -9.94 9.08 -20.46
N VAL A 293 -9.79 7.76 -20.65
CA VAL A 293 -8.76 7.14 -21.50
C VAL A 293 -9.32 6.24 -22.60
N ALA A 294 -10.65 6.16 -22.75
CA ALA A 294 -11.30 5.22 -23.66
C ALA A 294 -10.89 5.39 -25.13
N ASP A 295 -10.41 6.57 -25.53
CA ASP A 295 -9.90 6.88 -26.87
C ASP A 295 -8.38 6.63 -27.03
N LEU A 296 -7.70 6.06 -26.03
CA LEU A 296 -6.25 5.84 -25.99
C LEU A 296 -5.84 4.36 -26.14
N ASP A 297 -6.71 3.51 -26.69
CA ASP A 297 -6.49 2.06 -26.84
C ASP A 297 -6.08 1.40 -25.51
N ILE A 298 -6.84 1.68 -24.45
CA ILE A 298 -6.73 1.05 -23.13
C ILE A 298 -8.08 0.39 -22.85
N GLU A 299 -8.08 -0.93 -22.70
CA GLU A 299 -9.29 -1.69 -22.39
C GLU A 299 -9.35 -1.97 -20.88
N PRO A 300 -10.44 -1.60 -20.19
CA PRO A 300 -10.60 -1.92 -18.78
C PRO A 300 -10.79 -3.44 -18.59
N ALA A 301 -10.18 -3.99 -17.54
CA ALA A 301 -10.35 -5.39 -17.18
C ALA A 301 -11.82 -5.78 -16.95
N SER A 302 -12.13 -7.07 -17.11
CA SER A 302 -13.51 -7.58 -17.00
C SER A 302 -14.21 -7.24 -15.67
N LEU A 303 -13.49 -7.27 -14.54
CA LEU A 303 -14.00 -6.93 -13.20
C LEU A 303 -13.74 -5.46 -12.84
N HIS A 304 -13.37 -4.61 -13.79
CA HIS A 304 -13.18 -3.18 -13.55
C HIS A 304 -14.53 -2.53 -13.13
N PRO A 305 -14.55 -1.59 -12.18
CA PRO A 305 -15.76 -0.92 -11.70
C PRO A 305 -16.71 -0.42 -12.80
N VAL A 306 -16.15 0.10 -13.90
CA VAL A 306 -16.93 0.56 -15.08
C VAL A 306 -17.76 -0.54 -15.73
N ASN A 307 -17.32 -1.79 -15.67
CA ASN A 307 -18.01 -2.95 -16.26
C ASN A 307 -18.99 -3.61 -15.25
N LEU A 308 -18.93 -3.24 -13.97
CA LEU A 308 -19.75 -3.81 -12.90
C LEU A 308 -20.87 -2.87 -12.44
N LEU A 309 -20.61 -1.56 -12.43
CA LEU A 309 -21.47 -0.56 -11.77
C LEU A 309 -22.22 0.36 -12.75
N VAL A 310 -21.95 0.29 -14.06
CA VAL A 310 -22.53 1.13 -15.12
C VAL A 310 -23.11 0.26 -16.23
#